data_AF-A0A4Y8CNB2-F1
#
_entry.id   AF-A0A4Y8CNB2-F1
#
_cell.length_a   1.000
_cell.length_b   1.000
_cell.length_c   1.000
_cell.angle_alpha   90.00
_cell.angle_beta   90.00
_cell.angle_gamma   90.00
#
_symmetry.space_group_name_H-M   'P 1'
#
loop_
_entity.id
_entity.type
_entity.pdbx_description
1 polymer ?
#
loop_
_entity_poly.entity_id
_entity_poly.type
_entity_poly.pdbx_seq_one_letter_code
_entity_poly.pdbx_strand_id
1 'polypeptide(L)'
;MDRLIVRVGAAATVLALAVDPFTQQLVQYQQRQVPQKHGIADIPRADRYSRGRFFTAQPAVVSSDPPIPQAFADADFVMQSAVLYGLTQPTEMITQQLPHTCTSGNCTWDAFESLSVCSVCNDLSDKVVEYRDYNYLYTYLQTGGGIGILEMGTAFRLPNGLFIDGFDGWNYTTKYVSLKIPGGIFMTTYGTGNTSETVSLQDIDTLIWSMTFLKVHPPQDGLNQTWPNLDIEARECGLYYCVNQYNSTLSNSTLSEDFSEVTSVKRDPDSWQVTSSKWADVLNSSTVSSLNFDDKLSAAPRSDLSLGGNYNISQEAVKSISSYFSDFFSTDLNITHNVTETQQARLNGYIMANNNLQYKPSSMQAFNTSNDLPATFASLAKSMSNSIRANDDGAKVQAGTVYETVTFYKIEWEWISLHCFFIIAATVFIILTIYQTRLRGTPAWKSSSLAVLSRGLMVGHTFKGAETMSDLTARARSERACLYGNYSEIHESREDVELEEIVIGPSDVQKIFKGARSIR
;
A
#
# COMPACT_ATOMS: atom_id res chain seq x y z
N MET A 1 -14.13 34.05 -61.64
CA MET A 1 -14.27 32.58 -61.47
C MET A 1 -12.91 31.91 -61.30
N ASP A 2 -11.87 32.31 -62.03
CA ASP A 2 -10.52 31.69 -61.94
C ASP A 2 -9.84 31.84 -60.59
N ARG A 3 -9.93 33.04 -60.00
CA ARG A 3 -9.44 33.29 -58.63
C ARG A 3 -10.14 32.40 -57.59
N LEU A 4 -11.37 31.95 -57.85
CA LEU A 4 -12.13 31.09 -56.93
C LEU A 4 -11.58 29.66 -56.95
N ILE A 5 -11.31 29.08 -58.13
CA ILE A 5 -10.77 27.72 -58.24
C ILE A 5 -9.39 27.62 -57.62
N VAL A 6 -8.51 28.59 -57.89
CA VAL A 6 -7.16 28.62 -57.30
C VAL A 6 -7.23 28.73 -55.77
N ARG A 7 -8.16 29.54 -55.23
CA ARG A 7 -8.38 29.65 -53.78
C ARG A 7 -8.91 28.36 -53.16
N VAL A 8 -9.87 27.70 -53.81
CA VAL A 8 -10.43 26.42 -53.35
C VAL A 8 -9.39 25.30 -53.41
N GLY A 9 -8.58 25.25 -54.48
CA GLY A 9 -7.48 24.30 -54.61
C GLY A 9 -6.40 24.51 -53.55
N ALA A 10 -5.98 25.76 -53.32
CA ALA A 10 -5.03 26.08 -52.26
C ALA A 10 -5.56 25.69 -50.87
N ALA A 11 -6.83 25.98 -50.58
CA ALA A 11 -7.46 25.57 -49.33
C ALA A 11 -7.53 24.04 -49.19
N ALA A 12 -7.89 23.30 -50.24
CA ALA A 12 -7.90 21.84 -50.22
C ALA A 12 -6.51 21.24 -49.95
N THR A 13 -5.46 21.79 -50.55
CA THR A 13 -4.08 21.35 -50.28
C THR A 13 -3.66 21.60 -48.83
N VAL A 14 -4.03 22.75 -48.27
CA VAL A 14 -3.77 23.06 -46.84
C VAL A 14 -4.52 22.11 -45.91
N LEU A 15 -5.80 21.82 -46.21
CA LEU A 15 -6.59 20.86 -45.44
C LEU A 15 -6.00 19.44 -45.51
N ALA A 16 -5.42 19.05 -46.64
CA ALA A 16 -4.79 17.74 -46.82
C ALA A 16 -3.66 17.49 -45.80
N LEU A 17 -2.89 18.53 -45.46
CA LEU A 17 -1.82 18.44 -44.46
C LEU A 17 -2.35 18.16 -43.04
N ALA A 18 -3.59 18.54 -42.76
CA ALA A 18 -4.22 18.35 -41.46
C ALA A 18 -4.94 16.99 -41.33
N VAL A 19 -5.10 16.22 -42.41
CA VAL A 19 -5.79 14.92 -42.38
C VAL A 19 -5.06 13.91 -41.49
N ASP A 20 -3.74 13.83 -41.60
CA ASP A 20 -2.90 12.91 -40.80
C ASP A 20 -3.00 13.18 -39.29
N PRO A 21 -2.77 14.41 -38.78
CA PRO A 21 -2.89 14.68 -37.34
C PRO A 21 -4.32 14.49 -36.81
N PHE A 22 -5.36 14.78 -37.61
CA PHE A 22 -6.75 14.52 -37.21
C PHE A 22 -7.07 13.02 -37.17
N THR A 23 -6.48 12.23 -38.06
CA THR A 23 -6.60 10.76 -38.03
C THR A 23 -5.97 10.17 -36.77
N GLN A 24 -4.85 10.73 -36.32
CA GLN A 24 -4.19 10.31 -35.07
C GLN A 24 -5.04 10.63 -33.83
N GLN A 25 -5.81 11.72 -33.84
CA GLN A 25 -6.69 12.11 -32.73
C GLN A 25 -8.03 11.36 -32.70
N LEU A 26 -8.45 10.75 -33.82
CA LEU A 26 -9.72 10.03 -33.94
C LEU A 26 -9.79 8.82 -32.99
N VAL A 27 -8.68 8.11 -32.79
CA VAL A 27 -8.60 6.90 -31.96
C VAL A 27 -7.76 7.20 -30.73
N GLN A 28 -8.43 7.38 -29.59
CA GLN A 28 -7.77 7.53 -28.31
C GLN A 28 -7.72 6.19 -27.56
N TYR A 29 -6.58 5.93 -26.93
CA TYR A 29 -6.40 4.77 -26.07
C TYR A 29 -6.72 5.17 -24.63
N GLN A 30 -7.69 4.48 -24.03
CA GLN A 30 -7.98 4.60 -22.60
C GLN A 30 -7.67 3.29 -21.91
N GLN A 31 -6.75 3.31 -20.97
CA GLN A 31 -6.51 2.17 -20.10
C GLN A 31 -7.57 2.16 -18.99
N ARG A 32 -8.22 1.03 -18.79
CA ARG A 32 -9.17 0.82 -17.70
C ARG A 32 -8.87 -0.49 -17.00
N GLN A 33 -9.09 -0.51 -15.70
CA GLN A 33 -9.05 -1.75 -14.94
C GLN A 33 -10.39 -2.47 -15.08
N VAL A 34 -10.32 -3.74 -15.45
CA VAL A 34 -11.50 -4.60 -15.56
C VAL A 34 -11.31 -5.86 -14.72
N PRO A 35 -12.37 -6.37 -14.08
CA PRO A 35 -12.29 -7.57 -13.27
C PRO A 35 -11.97 -8.79 -14.16
N GLN A 36 -10.94 -9.51 -13.77
CA GLN A 36 -10.47 -10.70 -14.46
C GLN A 36 -11.31 -11.92 -14.05
N LYS A 37 -11.73 -12.74 -15.02
CA LYS A 37 -12.56 -13.94 -14.75
C LYS A 37 -11.81 -15.11 -14.12
N HIS A 38 -10.49 -15.19 -14.30
CA HIS A 38 -9.65 -16.33 -13.89
C HIS A 38 -8.38 -15.87 -13.17
N GLY A 39 -8.54 -15.13 -12.08
CA GLY A 39 -7.45 -14.71 -11.21
C GLY A 39 -7.65 -15.22 -9.78
N ILE A 40 -6.56 -15.35 -9.03
CA ILE A 40 -6.59 -15.70 -7.60
C ILE A 40 -6.16 -14.47 -6.81
N ALA A 41 -7.01 -14.06 -5.88
CA ALA A 41 -6.78 -12.96 -4.96
C ALA A 41 -7.17 -13.40 -3.54
N ASP A 42 -6.21 -13.74 -2.70
CA ASP A 42 -6.46 -14.25 -1.36
C ASP A 42 -5.69 -13.42 -0.33
N ILE A 43 -6.38 -12.99 0.71
CA ILE A 43 -5.77 -12.31 1.87
C ILE A 43 -6.14 -13.05 3.16
N PRO A 44 -5.22 -13.24 4.12
CA PRO A 44 -5.49 -14.02 5.31
C PRO A 44 -6.50 -13.35 6.24
N ARG A 45 -7.34 -14.18 6.86
CA ARG A 45 -8.25 -13.83 7.96
C ARG A 45 -8.22 -14.94 9.00
N ALA A 46 -8.48 -14.61 10.25
CA ALA A 46 -8.51 -15.57 11.33
C ALA A 46 -9.87 -15.59 12.03
N ASP A 47 -10.37 -16.81 12.23
CA ASP A 47 -11.50 -17.10 13.11
C ASP A 47 -11.04 -17.94 14.32
N ARG A 48 -9.94 -18.69 14.20
CA ARG A 48 -9.38 -19.46 15.31
C ARG A 48 -7.86 -19.41 15.36
N TYR A 49 -7.30 -19.16 16.54
CA TYR A 49 -5.86 -19.20 16.79
C TYR A 49 -5.50 -20.09 17.99
N SER A 50 -4.70 -21.14 17.76
CA SER A 50 -4.29 -22.08 18.82
C SER A 50 -2.79 -22.34 18.93
N ARG A 51 -1.96 -21.41 18.46
CA ARG A 51 -0.49 -21.58 18.50
C ARG A 51 0.11 -21.13 19.82
N GLY A 52 1.20 -21.80 20.18
CA GLY A 52 1.91 -21.63 21.44
C GLY A 52 2.19 -22.98 22.09
N ARG A 53 2.97 -22.97 23.17
CA ARG A 53 3.16 -24.14 24.02
C ARG A 53 2.68 -23.80 25.41
N PHE A 54 1.91 -24.70 25.99
CA PHE A 54 1.50 -24.63 27.38
C PHE A 54 1.50 -26.05 27.93
N PHE A 55 2.18 -26.25 29.05
CA PHE A 55 2.18 -27.53 29.74
C PHE A 55 2.28 -27.30 31.24
N THR A 56 1.74 -28.25 31.99
CA THR A 56 1.80 -28.25 33.45
C THR A 56 2.77 -29.34 33.90
N ALA A 57 3.63 -29.00 34.86
CA ALA A 57 4.48 -29.97 35.53
C ALA A 57 4.09 -30.01 37.01
N GLN A 58 3.97 -31.23 37.55
CA GLN A 58 3.97 -31.44 38.98
C GLN A 58 5.42 -31.62 39.41
N PRO A 59 5.99 -30.73 40.23
CA PRO A 59 7.33 -30.92 40.74
C PRO A 59 7.39 -32.26 41.49
N ALA A 60 8.19 -33.21 41.02
CA ALA A 60 8.35 -34.52 41.67
C ALA A 60 9.02 -34.40 43.06
N VAL A 61 9.53 -33.21 43.42
CA VAL A 61 10.33 -32.97 44.62
C VAL A 61 10.13 -31.52 45.13
N VAL A 62 8.98 -31.17 45.70
CA VAL A 62 8.85 -29.96 46.54
C VAL A 62 8.01 -30.30 47.77
N SER A 63 8.57 -29.99 48.95
CA SER A 63 8.04 -30.26 50.30
C SER A 63 6.81 -29.42 50.69
N SER A 64 6.06 -28.91 49.72
CA SER A 64 4.80 -28.20 49.97
C SER A 64 3.67 -29.21 49.95
N ASP A 65 3.01 -29.39 51.08
CA ASP A 65 1.79 -30.17 51.21
C ASP A 65 0.61 -29.19 51.28
N PRO A 66 -0.26 -29.10 50.25
CA PRO A 66 -0.29 -29.89 49.02
C PRO A 66 0.66 -29.36 47.91
N PRO A 67 1.08 -30.22 46.95
CA PRO A 67 1.92 -29.82 45.83
C PRO A 67 1.21 -28.81 44.93
N ILE A 68 1.83 -27.64 44.74
CA ILE A 68 1.33 -26.58 43.86
C ILE A 68 1.82 -26.89 42.44
N PRO A 69 0.93 -27.22 41.49
CA PRO A 69 1.32 -27.50 40.12
C PRO A 69 1.87 -26.22 39.46
N GLN A 70 2.93 -26.37 38.67
CA GLN A 70 3.55 -25.28 37.95
C GLN A 70 3.15 -25.34 36.47
N ALA A 71 2.79 -24.19 35.90
CA ALA A 71 2.52 -24.02 34.49
C ALA A 71 3.73 -23.37 33.81
N PHE A 72 4.01 -23.84 32.60
CA PHE A 72 5.00 -23.26 31.71
C PHE A 72 4.30 -22.93 30.40
N ALA A 73 4.53 -21.72 29.89
CA ALA A 73 3.96 -21.28 28.64
C ALA A 73 5.00 -20.51 27.82
N ASP A 74 4.96 -20.70 26.50
CA ASP A 74 5.88 -20.02 25.59
C ASP A 74 5.18 -19.76 24.26
N ALA A 75 5.16 -18.49 23.84
CA ALA A 75 4.51 -18.08 22.59
C ALA A 75 5.22 -18.74 21.41
N ASP A 76 4.48 -19.04 20.34
CA ASP A 76 5.14 -19.58 19.16
C ASP A 76 6.11 -18.56 18.54
N PHE A 77 7.17 -19.04 17.90
CA PHE A 77 8.23 -18.18 17.37
C PHE A 77 7.72 -17.12 16.39
N VAL A 78 6.65 -17.40 15.63
CA VAL A 78 6.07 -16.43 14.70
C VAL A 78 5.44 -15.27 15.48
N MET A 79 4.71 -15.56 16.57
CA MET A 79 4.18 -14.52 17.46
C MET A 79 5.28 -13.72 18.14
N GLN A 80 6.33 -14.36 18.65
CA GLN A 80 7.50 -13.66 19.22
C GLN A 80 8.15 -12.72 18.18
N SER A 81 8.31 -13.20 16.94
CA SER A 81 8.85 -12.39 15.85
C SER A 81 7.94 -11.23 15.48
N ALA A 82 6.62 -11.41 15.54
CA ALA A 82 5.64 -10.37 15.25
C ALA A 82 5.69 -9.26 16.30
N VAL A 83 5.88 -9.59 17.58
CA VAL A 83 6.08 -8.60 18.65
C VAL A 83 7.34 -7.78 18.40
N LEU A 84 8.47 -8.43 18.10
CA LEU A 84 9.72 -7.75 17.78
C LEU A 84 9.61 -6.86 16.53
N TYR A 85 8.95 -7.36 15.49
CA TYR A 85 8.76 -6.61 14.25
C TYR A 85 7.86 -5.39 14.47
N GLY A 86 6.79 -5.53 15.24
CA GLY A 86 5.88 -4.45 15.60
C GLY A 86 6.52 -3.34 16.44
N LEU A 87 7.54 -3.66 17.24
CA LEU A 87 8.30 -2.68 18.01
C LEU A 87 9.36 -1.93 17.20
N THR A 88 9.80 -2.47 16.07
CA THR A 88 10.98 -1.98 15.35
C THR A 88 10.67 -1.39 13.97
N GLN A 89 9.45 -1.59 13.47
CA GLN A 89 9.08 -1.22 12.10
C GLN A 89 7.85 -0.31 12.09
N PRO A 90 7.75 0.59 11.10
CA PRO A 90 6.59 1.44 10.93
C PRO A 90 5.40 0.64 10.36
N THR A 91 4.19 1.15 10.59
CA THR A 91 2.92 0.54 10.20
C THR A 91 2.85 0.17 8.72
N GLU A 92 3.45 0.97 7.83
CA GLU A 92 3.47 0.74 6.39
C GLU A 92 4.23 -0.55 6.06
N MET A 93 5.39 -0.77 6.68
CA MET A 93 6.20 -1.98 6.47
C MET A 93 5.51 -3.22 7.07
N ILE A 94 4.89 -3.07 8.23
CA ILE A 94 4.07 -4.13 8.86
C ILE A 94 2.93 -4.56 7.94
N THR A 95 2.30 -3.60 7.25
CA THR A 95 1.23 -3.89 6.28
C THR A 95 1.75 -4.73 5.13
N GLN A 96 2.92 -4.42 4.57
CA GLN A 96 3.47 -5.17 3.43
C GLN A 96 3.88 -6.60 3.77
N GLN A 97 4.12 -6.93 5.04
CA GLN A 97 4.52 -8.28 5.44
C GLN A 97 3.38 -9.29 5.49
N LEU A 98 2.12 -8.85 5.45
CA LEU A 98 0.99 -9.78 5.46
C LEU A 98 1.04 -10.67 4.19
N PRO A 99 1.14 -12.00 4.33
CA PRO A 99 1.24 -12.88 3.18
C PRO A 99 -0.08 -12.87 2.41
N HIS A 100 -0.05 -12.49 1.14
CA HIS A 100 -1.25 -12.43 0.29
C HIS A 100 -0.93 -12.95 -1.11
N THR A 101 -1.97 -13.38 -1.83
CA THR A 101 -1.87 -13.82 -3.22
C THR A 101 -2.64 -12.84 -4.09
N CYS A 102 -2.00 -12.31 -5.14
CA CYS A 102 -2.66 -11.51 -6.17
C CYS A 102 -1.94 -11.68 -7.50
N THR A 103 -2.57 -12.32 -8.48
CA THR A 103 -1.89 -12.70 -9.73
C THR A 103 -1.56 -11.53 -10.67
N SER A 104 -2.29 -10.41 -10.60
CA SER A 104 -2.07 -9.26 -11.49
C SER A 104 -1.32 -8.08 -10.86
N GLY A 105 -1.09 -8.12 -9.54
CA GLY A 105 -0.59 -6.97 -8.77
C GLY A 105 -1.64 -5.88 -8.49
N ASN A 106 -2.88 -6.03 -9.00
CA ASN A 106 -4.01 -5.16 -8.71
C ASN A 106 -5.22 -5.98 -8.26
N CYS A 107 -5.51 -5.97 -6.96
CA CYS A 107 -6.59 -6.76 -6.36
C CYS A 107 -7.38 -5.93 -5.35
N THR A 108 -8.67 -6.21 -5.20
CA THR A 108 -9.50 -5.64 -4.13
C THR A 108 -10.24 -6.73 -3.41
N TRP A 109 -10.37 -6.62 -2.08
CA TRP A 109 -11.15 -7.53 -1.26
C TRP A 109 -12.36 -6.79 -0.71
N ASP A 110 -13.51 -7.46 -0.69
CA ASP A 110 -14.69 -6.94 0.01
C ASP A 110 -14.39 -6.86 1.51
N ALA A 111 -15.05 -5.92 2.20
CA ALA A 111 -14.86 -5.73 3.63
C ALA A 111 -15.09 -7.04 4.41
N PHE A 112 -14.14 -7.41 5.27
CA PHE A 112 -14.19 -8.66 6.04
C PHE A 112 -13.74 -8.45 7.47
N GLU A 113 -14.28 -9.27 8.37
CA GLU A 113 -13.90 -9.27 9.77
C GLU A 113 -12.86 -10.36 10.05
N SER A 114 -11.99 -10.10 11.03
CA SER A 114 -10.99 -11.06 11.48
C SER A 114 -10.64 -10.84 12.95
N LEU A 115 -10.39 -11.96 13.65
CA LEU A 115 -9.74 -11.95 14.96
C LEU A 115 -8.42 -11.18 14.88
N SER A 116 -8.21 -10.29 15.85
CA SER A 116 -7.14 -9.30 15.84
C SER A 116 -6.69 -8.94 17.26
N VAL A 117 -5.63 -8.13 17.33
CA VAL A 117 -5.18 -7.44 18.54
C VAL A 117 -5.43 -5.95 18.36
N CYS A 118 -6.05 -5.32 19.34
CA CYS A 118 -6.29 -3.89 19.37
C CYS A 118 -5.40 -3.24 20.44
N SER A 119 -5.14 -1.95 20.26
CA SER A 119 -4.39 -1.13 21.19
C SER A 119 -5.22 0.05 21.68
N VAL A 120 -5.05 0.43 22.93
CA VAL A 120 -5.59 1.66 23.50
C VAL A 120 -4.53 2.33 24.36
N CYS A 121 -4.51 3.66 24.38
CA CYS A 121 -3.59 4.44 25.20
C CYS A 121 -4.31 5.63 25.84
N ASN A 122 -4.31 5.69 27.16
CA ASN A 122 -4.94 6.75 27.94
C ASN A 122 -3.87 7.64 28.58
N ASP A 123 -4.09 8.96 28.52
CA ASP A 123 -3.29 9.94 29.26
C ASP A 123 -3.60 9.81 30.76
N LEU A 124 -2.55 9.82 31.59
CA LEU A 124 -2.65 9.71 33.05
C LEU A 124 -2.09 10.95 33.76
N SER A 125 -1.83 12.05 33.04
CA SER A 125 -1.24 13.27 33.60
C SER A 125 -2.03 13.82 34.79
N ASP A 126 -3.36 13.67 34.78
CA ASP A 126 -4.27 14.08 35.87
C ASP A 126 -4.18 13.20 37.13
N LYS A 127 -3.64 11.98 37.00
CA LYS A 127 -3.45 11.02 38.10
C LYS A 127 -2.04 11.05 38.69
N VAL A 128 -1.14 11.85 38.12
CA VAL A 128 0.22 12.00 38.63
C VAL A 128 0.20 12.82 39.92
N VAL A 129 0.82 12.27 40.96
CA VAL A 129 0.99 12.96 42.25
C VAL A 129 2.47 13.23 42.48
N GLU A 130 2.81 14.51 42.70
CA GLU A 130 4.16 14.95 43.10
C GLU A 130 4.36 14.68 44.61
N TYR A 131 5.45 13.99 44.94
CA TYR A 131 5.93 13.77 46.29
C TYR A 131 7.32 14.38 46.44
N ARG A 132 7.46 15.31 47.38
CA ARG A 132 8.76 15.82 47.81
C ARG A 132 9.23 15.03 49.01
N ASP A 133 10.08 14.06 48.74
CA ASP A 133 10.52 13.07 49.70
C ASP A 133 11.97 13.39 50.08
N TYR A 134 12.19 13.72 51.35
CA TYR A 134 13.52 14.00 51.87
C TYR A 134 14.36 12.70 51.96
N ASN A 135 15.56 12.74 51.38
CA ASN A 135 16.76 11.94 51.72
C ASN A 135 17.01 10.52 51.18
N TYR A 136 16.11 9.76 50.51
CA TYR A 136 16.47 8.34 50.19
C TYR A 136 15.95 7.71 48.87
N LEU A 137 15.15 8.40 48.05
CA LEU A 137 14.46 7.79 46.91
C LEU A 137 15.38 7.28 45.79
N TYR A 138 16.28 8.14 45.31
CA TYR A 138 17.11 7.87 44.14
C TYR A 138 18.01 6.63 44.29
N THR A 139 18.38 6.27 45.53
CA THR A 139 19.18 5.06 45.81
C THR A 139 18.45 3.76 45.43
N TYR A 140 17.11 3.77 45.35
CA TYR A 140 16.32 2.56 45.08
C TYR A 140 16.22 2.23 43.59
N LEU A 141 16.28 3.24 42.73
CA LEU A 141 16.34 3.05 41.27
C LEU A 141 17.77 2.76 40.76
N GLN A 142 18.74 2.66 41.67
CA GLN A 142 20.11 2.23 41.41
C GLN A 142 20.37 0.81 41.93
N THR A 143 20.54 -0.16 41.03
CA THR A 143 20.79 -1.57 41.42
C THR A 143 22.26 -1.87 41.80
N GLY A 144 23.00 -0.89 42.34
CA GLY A 144 24.46 -0.98 42.58
C GLY A 144 24.87 -0.46 43.97
N GLY A 145 25.93 -1.03 44.54
CA GLY A 145 26.31 -0.90 45.95
C GLY A 145 26.36 0.52 46.52
N GLY A 146 25.34 0.86 47.31
CA GLY A 146 25.51 1.43 48.65
C GLY A 146 26.17 2.80 48.79
N ILE A 147 26.05 3.70 47.82
CA ILE A 147 26.34 5.13 48.06
C ILE A 147 25.01 5.86 48.16
N GLY A 148 24.45 5.91 49.37
CA GLY A 148 23.32 6.78 49.66
C GLY A 148 23.77 8.23 49.55
N ILE A 149 23.38 8.90 48.47
CA ILE A 149 23.60 10.33 48.28
C ILE A 149 22.43 11.05 48.93
N LEU A 150 22.76 11.93 49.88
CA LEU A 150 21.79 12.65 50.69
C LEU A 150 21.57 14.04 50.09
N GLU A 151 20.68 14.13 49.12
CA GLU A 151 20.34 15.36 48.38
C GLU A 151 18.81 15.50 48.25
N MET A 152 18.34 16.72 47.94
CA MET A 152 16.91 16.95 47.69
C MET A 152 16.48 16.30 46.37
N GLY A 153 15.33 15.62 46.40
CA GLY A 153 14.75 15.00 45.22
C GLY A 153 13.22 15.04 45.26
N THR A 154 12.66 15.00 44.07
CA THR A 154 11.22 15.00 43.83
C THR A 154 10.86 13.70 43.10
N ALA A 155 9.74 13.08 43.49
CA ALA A 155 9.18 11.91 42.82
C ALA A 155 7.78 12.17 42.28
N PHE A 156 7.46 11.54 41.18
CA PHE A 156 6.12 11.51 40.59
C PHE A 156 5.58 10.09 40.66
N ARG A 157 4.35 9.93 41.14
CA ARG A 157 3.73 8.61 41.37
C ARG A 157 2.37 8.50 40.70
N LEU A 158 2.03 7.27 40.31
CA LEU A 158 0.73 6.87 39.80
C LEU A 158 0.02 5.91 40.76
N PRO A 159 -1.33 5.78 40.67
CA PRO A 159 -2.11 4.96 41.61
C PRO A 159 -1.75 3.47 41.68
N ASN A 160 -1.18 2.91 40.61
CA ASN A 160 -0.73 1.51 40.58
C ASN A 160 0.65 1.30 41.23
N GLY A 161 1.22 2.34 41.84
CA GLY A 161 2.53 2.27 42.50
C GLY A 161 3.72 2.53 41.57
N LEU A 162 3.50 2.75 40.26
CA LEU A 162 4.56 3.21 39.37
C LEU A 162 5.06 4.60 39.81
N PHE A 163 6.37 4.78 39.85
CA PHE A 163 6.98 6.06 40.18
C PHE A 163 8.23 6.34 39.34
N ILE A 164 8.56 7.62 39.22
CA ILE A 164 9.84 8.10 38.70
C ILE A 164 10.37 9.16 39.66
N ASP A 165 11.66 9.14 39.95
CA ASP A 165 12.29 10.10 40.84
C ASP A 165 13.59 10.67 40.24
N GLY A 166 14.02 11.80 40.78
CA GLY A 166 15.23 12.49 40.36
C GLY A 166 15.69 13.49 41.41
N PHE A 167 16.96 13.87 41.34
CA PHE A 167 17.51 14.94 42.16
C PHE A 167 17.12 16.30 41.61
N ASP A 168 16.68 17.20 42.49
CA ASP A 168 16.32 18.55 42.12
C ASP A 168 17.56 19.28 41.57
N GLY A 169 17.40 19.96 40.43
CA GLY A 169 18.50 20.61 39.72
C GLY A 169 19.26 19.71 38.73
N TRP A 170 18.91 18.43 38.58
CA TRP A 170 19.48 17.58 37.52
C TRP A 170 19.09 18.10 36.13
N ASN A 171 20.08 18.25 35.24
CA ASN A 171 19.89 18.65 33.85
C ASN A 171 19.86 17.43 32.93
N TYR A 172 18.83 17.32 32.09
CA TYR A 172 18.61 16.20 31.15
C TYR A 172 19.83 15.85 30.28
N THR A 173 20.58 16.86 29.81
CA THR A 173 21.78 16.66 28.96
C THR A 173 22.98 16.12 29.73
N THR A 174 22.96 16.23 31.05
CA THR A 174 24.07 15.85 31.92
C THR A 174 23.88 14.41 32.39
N LYS A 175 24.50 13.47 31.66
CA LYS A 175 24.50 12.03 32.02
C LYS A 175 25.18 11.75 33.37
N TYR A 176 26.14 12.59 33.76
CA TYR A 176 26.83 12.56 35.05
C TYR A 176 27.12 14.00 35.48
N VAL A 177 26.51 14.47 36.57
CA VAL A 177 26.74 15.84 37.05
C VAL A 177 28.04 15.90 37.87
N SER A 178 28.34 14.85 38.65
CA SER A 178 29.63 14.63 39.33
C SER A 178 29.70 13.21 39.94
N LEU A 179 30.82 12.83 40.56
CA LEU A 179 30.93 11.64 41.44
C LEU A 179 29.90 11.61 42.59
N LYS A 180 29.20 12.73 42.85
CA LYS A 180 28.17 12.88 43.89
C LYS A 180 26.73 12.87 43.38
N ILE A 181 26.47 13.05 42.08
CA ILE A 181 25.11 13.09 41.50
C ILE A 181 25.12 12.24 40.23
N PRO A 182 24.77 10.96 40.32
CA PRO A 182 24.62 10.10 39.15
C PRO A 182 23.39 10.59 38.35
N GLY A 183 23.41 10.48 37.03
CA GLY A 183 22.39 11.07 36.15
C GLY A 183 20.96 10.60 36.44
N GLY A 184 19.97 11.29 35.90
CA GLY A 184 18.55 11.01 36.15
C GLY A 184 18.02 9.74 35.48
N ILE A 185 16.88 9.26 35.99
CA ILE A 185 16.07 8.23 35.34
C ILE A 185 15.27 8.90 34.21
N PHE A 186 15.25 8.25 33.05
CA PHE A 186 14.61 8.81 31.85
C PHE A 186 13.23 8.21 31.62
N MET A 187 13.01 6.97 32.02
CA MET A 187 11.73 6.31 31.86
C MET A 187 11.59 5.20 32.89
N THR A 188 10.46 5.15 33.58
CA THR A 188 10.03 3.99 34.35
C THR A 188 8.72 3.45 33.79
N THR A 189 8.58 2.12 33.87
CA THR A 189 7.41 1.41 33.38
C THR A 189 6.98 0.35 34.38
N TYR A 190 5.69 0.07 34.38
CA TYR A 190 5.08 -1.04 35.10
C TYR A 190 4.18 -1.79 34.14
N GLY A 191 4.40 -3.10 34.01
CA GLY A 191 3.67 -3.95 33.09
C GLY A 191 2.86 -5.02 33.81
N THR A 192 1.61 -5.24 33.39
CA THR A 192 0.72 -6.27 33.94
C THR A 192 -0.30 -6.74 32.92
N GLY A 193 -0.62 -8.04 32.92
CA GLY A 193 -1.79 -8.59 32.23
C GLY A 193 -3.05 -8.59 33.10
N ASN A 194 -2.95 -8.14 34.36
CA ASN A 194 -4.07 -8.16 35.31
C ASN A 194 -4.79 -6.80 35.32
N THR A 195 -6.05 -6.79 34.92
CA THR A 195 -6.85 -5.57 34.80
C THR A 195 -7.00 -4.82 36.13
N SER A 196 -7.04 -5.54 37.27
CA SER A 196 -7.16 -4.92 38.60
C SER A 196 -5.92 -4.12 39.03
N GLU A 197 -4.78 -4.33 38.38
CA GLU A 197 -3.51 -3.63 38.64
C GLU A 197 -3.30 -2.45 37.67
N THR A 198 -4.17 -2.29 36.67
CA THR A 198 -4.14 -1.15 35.75
C THR A 198 -4.73 0.11 36.38
N VAL A 199 -4.43 1.27 35.81
CA VAL A 199 -4.90 2.59 36.29
C VAL A 199 -6.16 3.06 35.56
N SER A 200 -6.33 2.69 34.29
CA SER A 200 -7.39 3.17 33.40
C SER A 200 -7.99 2.09 32.48
N LEU A 201 -7.49 0.86 32.53
CA LEU A 201 -7.89 -0.24 31.64
C LEU A 201 -8.63 -1.37 32.37
N GLN A 202 -9.26 -1.07 33.52
CA GLN A 202 -9.94 -2.07 34.35
C GLN A 202 -11.15 -2.70 33.65
N ASP A 203 -11.76 -1.97 32.71
CA ASP A 203 -12.97 -2.40 31.97
C ASP A 203 -12.66 -3.33 30.78
N ILE A 204 -11.39 -3.57 30.46
CA ILE A 204 -10.99 -4.42 29.31
C ILE A 204 -10.93 -5.88 29.73
N ASP A 205 -11.93 -6.67 29.36
CA ASP A 205 -12.06 -8.08 29.74
C ASP A 205 -11.26 -9.06 28.87
N THR A 206 -10.58 -8.57 27.82
CA THR A 206 -9.71 -9.33 26.91
C THR A 206 -8.25 -8.85 26.93
N LEU A 207 -7.82 -8.21 28.02
CA LEU A 207 -6.48 -7.63 28.16
C LEU A 207 -5.38 -8.70 28.00
N ILE A 208 -4.45 -8.45 27.09
CA ILE A 208 -3.23 -9.24 26.89
C ILE A 208 -2.12 -8.71 27.80
N TRP A 209 -1.87 -7.41 27.71
CA TRP A 209 -0.81 -6.72 28.44
C TRP A 209 -1.07 -5.22 28.49
N SER A 210 -0.93 -4.64 29.67
CA SER A 210 -0.92 -3.20 29.90
C SER A 210 0.46 -2.76 30.35
N MET A 211 0.90 -1.60 29.88
CA MET A 211 2.08 -0.90 30.37
C MET A 211 1.72 0.53 30.74
N THR A 212 2.06 0.89 31.97
CA THR A 212 2.05 2.26 32.46
C THR A 212 3.45 2.86 32.28
N PHE A 213 3.52 4.11 31.87
CA PHE A 213 4.75 4.84 31.57
C PHE A 213 4.81 6.14 32.38
N LEU A 214 5.99 6.42 32.93
CA LEU A 214 6.43 7.76 33.32
C LEU A 214 7.73 8.03 32.57
N LYS A 215 7.69 8.95 31.61
CA LYS A 215 8.79 9.20 30.67
C LYS A 215 9.16 10.68 30.64
N VAL A 216 10.44 10.96 30.80
CA VAL A 216 10.98 12.32 30.73
C VAL A 216 11.34 12.64 29.28
N HIS A 217 10.79 13.73 28.74
CA HIS A 217 11.12 14.20 27.39
C HIS A 217 12.28 15.18 27.41
N PRO A 218 13.12 15.21 26.35
CA PRO A 218 14.15 16.23 26.21
C PRO A 218 13.51 17.62 26.07
N PRO A 219 14.06 18.67 26.69
CA PRO A 219 13.53 20.03 26.57
C PRO A 219 13.63 20.53 25.12
N GLN A 220 12.50 20.97 24.55
CA GLN A 220 12.36 21.34 23.13
C GLN A 220 13.13 22.61 22.74
N ASP A 221 13.43 23.51 23.69
CA ASP A 221 13.87 24.90 23.40
C ASP A 221 15.31 25.25 23.84
N GLY A 222 16.15 24.26 24.17
CA GLY A 222 17.50 24.54 24.70
C GLY A 222 17.50 25.32 26.03
N LEU A 223 16.33 25.44 26.67
CA LEU A 223 16.19 25.96 28.02
C LEU A 223 16.93 25.03 28.99
N ASN A 224 17.68 25.61 29.94
CA ASN A 224 18.27 24.89 31.07
C ASN A 224 17.18 24.45 32.07
N GLN A 225 16.20 23.69 31.59
CA GLN A 225 15.23 23.03 32.46
C GLN A 225 15.96 21.95 33.25
N THR A 226 15.62 21.88 34.51
CA THR A 226 16.16 20.91 35.46
C THR A 226 15.01 20.25 36.19
N TRP A 227 15.24 19.02 36.64
CA TRP A 227 14.30 18.32 37.50
C TRP A 227 13.92 19.18 38.72
N PRO A 228 12.65 19.22 39.14
CA PRO A 228 11.50 18.45 38.66
C PRO A 228 10.71 19.10 37.51
N ASN A 229 11.17 20.22 36.95
CA ASN A 229 10.42 21.00 35.95
C ASN A 229 10.59 20.49 34.50
N LEU A 230 11.08 19.26 34.33
CA LEU A 230 11.17 18.63 33.02
C LEU A 230 9.78 18.13 32.60
N ASP A 231 9.53 18.08 31.30
CA ASP A 231 8.27 17.54 30.78
C ASP A 231 8.22 16.02 31.00
N ILE A 232 7.18 15.57 31.69
CA ILE A 232 6.96 14.16 32.05
C ILE A 232 5.67 13.69 31.41
N GLU A 233 5.79 12.74 30.50
CA GLU A 233 4.66 12.02 29.94
C GLU A 233 4.24 10.91 30.90
N ALA A 234 2.97 10.95 31.33
CA ALA A 234 2.31 9.88 32.07
C ALA A 234 1.21 9.25 31.22
N ARG A 235 1.35 7.96 30.90
CA ARG A 235 0.43 7.28 29.98
C ARG A 235 0.28 5.81 30.33
N GLU A 236 -0.88 5.23 30.06
CA GLU A 236 -1.07 3.78 30.10
C GLU A 236 -1.59 3.28 28.77
N CYS A 237 -0.86 2.32 28.21
CA CYS A 237 -1.20 1.68 26.96
C CYS A 237 -1.46 0.19 27.18
N GLY A 238 -2.44 -0.36 26.49
CA GLY A 238 -2.80 -1.77 26.58
C GLY A 238 -3.03 -2.39 25.22
N LEU A 239 -2.77 -3.70 25.16
CA LEU A 239 -3.13 -4.58 24.05
C LEU A 239 -4.19 -5.55 24.53
N TYR A 240 -5.19 -5.82 23.69
CA TYR A 240 -6.28 -6.73 24.02
C TYR A 240 -6.79 -7.44 22.77
N TYR A 241 -7.38 -8.61 22.95
CA TYR A 241 -8.00 -9.35 21.84
C TYR A 241 -9.29 -8.66 21.41
N CYS A 242 -9.45 -8.47 20.11
CA CYS A 242 -10.59 -7.79 19.51
C CYS A 242 -10.91 -8.38 18.12
N VAL A 243 -11.93 -7.85 17.46
CA VAL A 243 -12.24 -8.13 16.07
C VAL A 243 -12.16 -6.82 15.29
N ASN A 244 -11.41 -6.83 14.19
CA ASN A 244 -11.33 -5.71 13.26
C ASN A 244 -12.04 -6.05 11.96
N GLN A 245 -12.70 -5.04 11.39
CA GLN A 245 -13.14 -5.05 10.00
C GLN A 245 -12.05 -4.43 9.13
N TYR A 246 -11.66 -5.13 8.08
CA TYR A 246 -10.57 -4.77 7.17
C TYR A 246 -11.11 -4.38 5.79
N ASN A 247 -10.56 -3.30 5.25
CA ASN A 247 -10.71 -2.88 3.86
C ASN A 247 -9.33 -2.92 3.20
N SER A 248 -9.09 -3.96 2.40
CA SER A 248 -7.77 -4.23 1.83
C SER A 248 -7.79 -4.01 0.32
N THR A 249 -6.77 -3.32 -0.19
CA THR A 249 -6.57 -3.09 -1.62
C THR A 249 -5.10 -3.27 -1.97
N LEU A 250 -4.82 -3.97 -3.06
CA LEU A 250 -3.48 -4.08 -3.62
C LEU A 250 -3.45 -3.27 -4.91
N SER A 251 -2.60 -2.25 -4.96
CA SER A 251 -2.41 -1.42 -6.15
C SER A 251 -0.93 -1.36 -6.50
N ASN A 252 -0.58 -1.67 -7.74
CA ASN A 252 0.81 -1.73 -8.21
C ASN A 252 1.71 -2.57 -7.28
N SER A 253 1.20 -3.71 -6.80
CA SER A 253 1.88 -4.61 -5.86
C SER A 253 2.17 -4.04 -4.47
N THR A 254 1.58 -2.91 -4.10
CA THR A 254 1.64 -2.34 -2.74
C THR A 254 0.31 -2.55 -2.05
N LEU A 255 0.34 -3.18 -0.86
CA LEU A 255 -0.87 -3.45 -0.06
C LEU A 255 -1.21 -2.23 0.79
N SER A 256 -2.41 -1.71 0.60
CA SER A 256 -3.00 -0.70 1.47
C SER A 256 -4.16 -1.32 2.22
N GLU A 257 -4.17 -1.19 3.54
CA GLU A 257 -5.19 -1.80 4.39
C GLU A 257 -5.56 -0.84 5.51
N ASP A 258 -6.83 -0.45 5.49
CA ASP A 258 -7.49 0.29 6.56
C ASP A 258 -8.32 -0.67 7.40
N PHE A 259 -8.44 -0.38 8.69
CA PHE A 259 -9.21 -1.21 9.60
C PHE A 259 -9.93 -0.39 10.66
N SER A 260 -11.03 -0.93 11.17
CA SER A 260 -11.75 -0.39 12.32
C SER A 260 -12.24 -1.50 13.23
N GLU A 261 -12.17 -1.27 14.53
CA GLU A 261 -12.63 -2.22 15.55
C GLU A 261 -14.15 -2.41 15.49
N VAL A 262 -14.59 -3.66 15.55
CA VAL A 262 -16.01 -4.05 15.59
C VAL A 262 -16.46 -4.15 17.05
N THR A 263 -16.81 -3.01 17.62
CA THR A 263 -17.16 -2.88 19.06
C THR A 263 -18.44 -3.62 19.49
N SER A 264 -19.25 -4.11 18.54
CA SER A 264 -20.41 -4.97 18.82
C SER A 264 -20.02 -6.39 19.21
N VAL A 265 -18.82 -6.85 18.84
CA VAL A 265 -18.30 -8.18 19.16
C VAL A 265 -17.52 -8.10 20.47
N LYS A 266 -18.08 -8.70 21.53
CA LYS A 266 -17.48 -8.74 22.87
C LYS A 266 -17.11 -10.16 23.27
N ARG A 267 -16.34 -10.29 24.35
CA ARG A 267 -16.07 -11.57 24.99
C ARG A 267 -17.37 -12.25 25.40
N ASP A 268 -17.49 -13.53 25.05
CA ASP A 268 -18.64 -14.32 25.45
C ASP A 268 -18.57 -14.62 26.95
N PRO A 269 -19.64 -14.38 27.74
CA PRO A 269 -19.62 -14.59 29.19
C PRO A 269 -19.27 -16.02 29.61
N ASP A 270 -19.67 -17.01 28.80
CA ASP A 270 -19.44 -18.43 29.07
C ASP A 270 -18.07 -18.93 28.57
N SER A 271 -17.25 -18.05 28.00
CA SER A 271 -15.88 -18.37 27.56
C SER A 271 -14.85 -18.22 28.68
N TRP A 272 -13.69 -18.86 28.51
CA TRP A 272 -12.56 -18.78 29.45
C TRP A 272 -12.86 -19.24 30.89
N GLN A 273 -13.78 -20.19 31.03
CA GLN A 273 -14.25 -20.72 32.31
C GLN A 273 -13.34 -21.84 32.81
N VAL A 274 -13.12 -21.91 34.12
CA VAL A 274 -12.34 -23.00 34.74
C VAL A 274 -13.13 -24.31 34.66
N THR A 275 -12.56 -25.32 34.01
CA THR A 275 -13.28 -26.58 33.73
C THR A 275 -13.14 -27.62 34.84
N SER A 276 -12.24 -27.41 35.80
CA SER A 276 -11.97 -28.33 36.90
C SER A 276 -12.46 -27.77 38.23
N SER A 277 -13.36 -28.50 38.89
CA SER A 277 -13.92 -28.11 40.20
C SER A 277 -12.86 -27.95 41.29
N LYS A 278 -11.77 -28.72 41.23
CA LYS A 278 -10.65 -28.61 42.19
C LYS A 278 -9.98 -27.23 42.18
N TRP A 279 -9.98 -26.55 41.04
CA TRP A 279 -9.36 -25.24 40.88
C TRP A 279 -10.34 -24.10 41.19
N ALA A 280 -11.64 -24.33 41.02
CA ALA A 280 -12.67 -23.33 41.29
C ALA A 280 -12.66 -22.88 42.77
N ASP A 281 -12.33 -23.78 43.69
CA ASP A 281 -12.26 -23.47 45.13
C ASP A 281 -10.98 -22.72 45.54
N VAL A 282 -9.94 -22.73 44.69
CA VAL A 282 -8.61 -22.16 44.98
C VAL A 282 -8.44 -20.77 44.39
N LEU A 283 -9.05 -20.52 43.23
CA LEU A 283 -8.88 -19.26 42.50
C LEU A 283 -9.85 -18.20 43.01
N ASN A 284 -9.33 -16.99 43.25
CA ASN A 284 -10.17 -15.84 43.56
C ASN A 284 -10.88 -15.32 42.29
N SER A 285 -11.89 -14.47 42.46
CA SER A 285 -12.68 -13.95 41.33
C SER A 285 -11.86 -13.14 40.33
N SER A 286 -10.84 -12.39 40.77
CA SER A 286 -9.99 -11.58 39.89
C SER A 286 -9.06 -12.42 39.02
N THR A 287 -8.50 -13.51 39.54
CA THR A 287 -7.70 -14.46 38.76
C THR A 287 -8.58 -15.26 37.79
N VAL A 288 -9.83 -15.56 38.15
CA VAL A 288 -10.77 -16.22 37.23
C VAL A 288 -11.10 -15.32 36.04
N SER A 289 -11.37 -14.02 36.25
CA SER A 289 -11.69 -13.11 35.14
C SER A 289 -10.49 -12.76 34.26
N SER A 290 -9.29 -12.73 34.85
CA SER A 290 -8.06 -12.31 34.17
C SER A 290 -7.54 -13.31 33.14
N LEU A 291 -6.97 -12.79 32.04
CA LEU A 291 -6.24 -13.59 31.05
C LEU A 291 -4.77 -13.80 31.46
N ASN A 292 -4.25 -13.01 32.40
CA ASN A 292 -2.85 -12.97 32.82
C ASN A 292 -2.27 -14.35 33.13
N PHE A 293 -1.05 -14.60 32.66
CA PHE A 293 -0.28 -15.78 33.01
C PHE A 293 0.35 -15.63 34.39
N ASP A 294 0.31 -16.72 35.15
CA ASP A 294 0.91 -16.89 36.47
C ASP A 294 1.36 -18.34 36.57
N ASP A 295 2.60 -18.56 36.96
CA ASP A 295 3.25 -19.87 36.96
C ASP A 295 2.58 -20.89 37.88
N LYS A 296 1.83 -20.45 38.90
CA LYS A 296 1.13 -21.33 39.85
C LYS A 296 -0.36 -21.42 39.55
N LEU A 297 -1.00 -20.29 39.26
CA LEU A 297 -2.45 -20.18 39.12
C LEU A 297 -2.93 -20.53 37.70
N SER A 298 -2.07 -20.41 36.69
CA SER A 298 -2.44 -20.72 35.30
C SER A 298 -2.45 -22.21 34.97
N ALA A 299 -2.07 -23.09 35.90
CA ALA A 299 -2.17 -24.54 35.73
C ALA A 299 -3.62 -25.05 35.70
N ALA A 300 -4.60 -24.21 36.09
CA ALA A 300 -6.02 -24.54 35.98
C ALA A 300 -6.46 -24.69 34.50
N PRO A 301 -7.09 -25.82 34.11
CA PRO A 301 -7.63 -25.96 32.76
C PRO A 301 -8.85 -25.06 32.58
N ARG A 302 -8.96 -24.46 31.39
CA ARG A 302 -10.00 -23.51 31.00
C ARG A 302 -10.60 -23.85 29.64
N SER A 303 -11.82 -23.39 29.40
CA SER A 303 -12.36 -23.32 28.04
C SER A 303 -11.64 -22.24 27.23
N ASP A 304 -11.72 -22.35 25.91
CA ASP A 304 -11.18 -21.35 24.99
C ASP A 304 -11.84 -19.98 25.24
N LEU A 305 -11.07 -18.92 24.97
CA LEU A 305 -11.58 -17.56 24.91
C LEU A 305 -12.37 -17.39 23.62
N SER A 306 -13.59 -16.87 23.71
CA SER A 306 -14.48 -16.68 22.57
C SER A 306 -14.99 -15.24 22.50
N LEU A 307 -15.02 -14.69 21.29
CA LEU A 307 -15.56 -13.37 20.99
C LEU A 307 -16.72 -13.51 20.00
N GLY A 308 -17.92 -13.11 20.42
CA GLY A 308 -19.14 -13.14 19.60
C GLY A 308 -19.50 -14.51 19.01
N GLY A 309 -19.06 -15.61 19.64
CA GLY A 309 -19.31 -17.00 19.25
C GLY A 309 -18.60 -17.50 17.99
N ASN A 310 -18.01 -16.59 17.19
CA ASN A 310 -17.39 -16.93 15.89
C ASN A 310 -15.86 -16.94 15.94
N TYR A 311 -15.26 -16.21 16.89
CA TYR A 311 -13.82 -16.05 16.98
C TYR A 311 -13.29 -16.71 18.26
N ASN A 312 -12.32 -17.63 18.14
CA ASN A 312 -11.85 -18.44 19.25
C ASN A 312 -10.32 -18.40 19.41
N ILE A 313 -9.86 -18.29 20.65
CA ILE A 313 -8.45 -18.36 21.01
C ILE A 313 -8.27 -19.43 22.08
N SER A 314 -7.39 -20.39 21.83
CA SER A 314 -7.14 -21.50 22.76
C SER A 314 -6.52 -21.04 24.09
N GLN A 315 -6.67 -21.83 25.16
CA GLN A 315 -5.95 -21.61 26.42
C GLN A 315 -4.44 -21.51 26.22
N GLU A 316 -3.90 -22.40 25.40
CA GLU A 316 -2.48 -22.48 25.07
C GLU A 316 -2.00 -21.15 24.48
N ALA A 317 -2.73 -20.61 23.50
CA ALA A 317 -2.39 -19.34 22.87
C ALA A 317 -2.49 -18.14 23.84
N VAL A 318 -3.59 -18.01 24.58
CA VAL A 318 -3.76 -16.89 25.52
C VAL A 318 -2.65 -16.89 26.59
N LYS A 319 -2.37 -18.06 27.21
CA LYS A 319 -1.38 -18.17 28.27
C LYS A 319 0.05 -18.01 27.76
N SER A 320 0.36 -18.56 26.59
CA SER A 320 1.70 -18.44 26.00
C SER A 320 2.03 -17.01 25.57
N ILE A 321 1.09 -16.29 24.95
CA ILE A 321 1.25 -14.86 24.63
C ILE A 321 1.42 -14.07 25.92
N SER A 322 0.55 -14.27 26.92
CA SER A 322 0.63 -13.53 28.19
C SER A 322 1.97 -13.78 28.92
N SER A 323 2.45 -15.02 28.98
CA SER A 323 3.76 -15.35 29.55
C SER A 323 4.89 -14.65 28.81
N TYR A 324 4.88 -14.72 27.47
CA TYR A 324 5.90 -14.07 26.66
C TYR A 324 5.93 -12.56 26.88
N PHE A 325 4.78 -11.89 26.96
CA PHE A 325 4.72 -10.46 27.25
C PHE A 325 5.29 -10.12 28.63
N SER A 326 4.95 -10.91 29.66
CA SER A 326 5.53 -10.77 30.99
C SER A 326 7.05 -10.90 30.94
N ASP A 327 7.59 -11.96 30.34
CA ASP A 327 9.03 -12.21 30.29
C ASP A 327 9.79 -11.20 29.41
N PHE A 328 9.15 -10.73 28.33
CA PHE A 328 9.79 -9.84 27.36
C PHE A 328 9.79 -8.38 27.82
N PHE A 329 8.75 -7.92 28.50
CA PHE A 329 8.59 -6.53 28.93
C PHE A 329 8.82 -6.30 30.42
N SER A 330 8.95 -7.35 31.22
CA SER A 330 9.25 -7.22 32.64
C SER A 330 10.50 -7.98 33.07
N THR A 331 11.11 -7.51 34.14
CA THR A 331 12.15 -8.23 34.87
C THR A 331 12.03 -7.85 36.33
N ASP A 332 12.22 -8.82 37.23
CA ASP A 332 12.17 -8.59 38.65
C ASP A 332 13.41 -7.80 39.10
N LEU A 333 13.20 -6.56 39.49
CA LEU A 333 14.23 -5.74 40.11
C LEU A 333 14.02 -5.73 41.63
N ASN A 334 15.08 -6.03 42.38
CA ASN A 334 15.05 -5.84 43.84
C ASN A 334 15.23 -4.35 44.16
N ILE A 335 14.13 -3.62 44.25
CA ILE A 335 14.07 -2.21 44.63
C ILE A 335 13.65 -2.13 46.10
N THR A 336 14.54 -1.69 46.99
CA THR A 336 14.28 -1.70 48.44
C THR A 336 13.67 -0.41 48.97
N HIS A 337 12.42 -0.04 48.67
CA HIS A 337 11.87 1.22 49.18
C HIS A 337 11.66 1.21 50.73
N ASN A 338 12.09 2.25 51.45
CA ASN A 338 12.03 2.34 52.92
C ASN A 338 10.72 2.96 53.46
N VAL A 339 9.66 2.98 52.65
CA VAL A 339 8.32 3.37 53.12
C VAL A 339 7.45 2.14 53.03
N THR A 340 7.43 1.40 54.15
CA THR A 340 6.60 0.22 54.44
C THR A 340 6.74 -0.97 53.47
N GLU A 341 7.61 -1.90 53.85
CA GLU A 341 7.84 -3.23 53.26
C GLU A 341 8.51 -3.24 51.88
N THR A 342 9.56 -4.05 51.77
CA THR A 342 10.24 -4.39 50.52
C THR A 342 9.27 -5.09 49.58
N GLN A 343 8.47 -4.34 48.83
CA GLN A 343 7.82 -4.88 47.65
C GLN A 343 8.90 -5.09 46.58
N GLN A 344 9.08 -6.33 46.12
CA GLN A 344 9.70 -6.56 44.82
C GLN A 344 8.83 -5.86 43.78
N ALA A 345 9.14 -4.60 43.47
CA ALA A 345 8.40 -3.85 42.48
C ALA A 345 8.84 -4.34 41.09
N ARG A 346 7.87 -4.71 40.25
CA ARG A 346 8.07 -4.94 38.80
C ARG A 346 8.26 -3.60 38.09
N LEU A 347 9.34 -2.91 38.45
CA LEU A 347 9.71 -1.65 37.83
C LEU A 347 10.68 -1.93 36.70
N ASN A 348 10.40 -1.38 35.53
CA ASN A 348 11.21 -1.52 34.33
C ASN A 348 11.47 -0.14 33.72
N GLY A 349 12.26 -0.07 32.65
CA GLY A 349 12.45 1.17 31.89
C GLY A 349 13.91 1.45 31.53
N TYR A 350 14.26 2.74 31.45
CA TYR A 350 15.61 3.23 31.21
C TYR A 350 16.14 3.87 32.50
N ILE A 351 16.74 3.02 33.31
CA ILE A 351 17.08 3.27 34.71
C ILE A 351 18.58 3.06 34.97
N MET A 352 19.05 3.46 36.14
CA MET A 352 20.43 3.27 36.55
C MET A 352 20.64 1.85 37.12
N ALA A 353 21.45 1.02 36.48
CA ALA A 353 21.77 -0.31 36.95
C ALA A 353 23.29 -0.55 36.89
N ASN A 354 23.89 -1.07 37.97
CA ASN A 354 25.34 -1.30 38.06
C ASN A 354 26.18 -0.06 37.70
N ASN A 355 25.79 1.10 38.26
CA ASN A 355 26.41 2.41 38.02
C ASN A 355 26.42 2.88 36.56
N ASN A 356 25.60 2.28 35.70
CA ASN A 356 25.44 2.65 34.31
C ASN A 356 23.95 2.78 33.95
N LEU A 357 23.64 3.66 33.02
CA LEU A 357 22.30 3.79 32.51
C LEU A 357 22.00 2.63 31.54
N GLN A 358 20.95 1.85 31.82
CA GLN A 358 20.64 0.62 31.09
C GLN A 358 19.13 0.45 30.90
N TYR A 359 18.75 -0.21 29.81
CA TYR A 359 17.40 -0.68 29.59
C TYR A 359 17.16 -1.97 30.37
N LYS A 360 16.11 -2.00 31.20
CA LYS A 360 15.73 -3.16 32.02
C LYS A 360 14.24 -3.48 31.84
N PRO A 361 13.87 -4.55 31.11
CA PRO A 361 14.71 -5.33 30.21
C PRO A 361 15.14 -4.52 28.96
N SER A 362 15.95 -5.12 28.07
CA SER A 362 16.45 -4.45 26.86
C SER A 362 15.33 -3.98 25.91
N SER A 363 14.17 -4.63 25.93
CA SER A 363 12.99 -4.25 25.15
C SER A 363 12.48 -2.84 25.46
N MET A 364 12.75 -2.31 26.66
CA MET A 364 12.40 -0.94 27.05
C MET A 364 13.06 0.12 26.17
N GLN A 365 14.12 -0.25 25.46
CA GLN A 365 14.75 0.63 24.47
C GLN A 365 13.75 1.12 23.42
N ALA A 366 12.88 0.24 22.91
CA ALA A 366 11.93 0.57 21.86
C ALA A 366 10.96 1.70 22.28
N PHE A 367 10.43 1.61 23.50
CA PHE A 367 9.51 2.63 24.04
C PHE A 367 10.23 3.92 24.44
N ASN A 368 11.44 3.83 24.98
CA ASN A 368 12.21 5.01 25.34
C ASN A 368 12.61 5.83 24.10
N THR A 369 12.97 5.16 22.99
CA THR A 369 13.32 5.84 21.73
C THR A 369 12.12 6.33 20.92
N SER A 370 10.91 5.85 21.24
CA SER A 370 9.71 6.26 20.52
C SER A 370 9.28 7.68 20.89
N ASN A 371 8.86 8.47 19.90
CA ASN A 371 8.25 9.79 20.14
C ASN A 371 6.72 9.71 20.31
N ASP A 372 6.11 8.57 19.97
CA ASP A 372 4.66 8.36 19.98
C ASP A 372 4.37 6.94 20.48
N LEU A 373 4.12 6.84 21.79
CA LEU A 373 3.76 5.57 22.44
C LEU A 373 2.45 4.98 21.87
N PRO A 374 1.36 5.75 21.67
CA PRO A 374 0.18 5.27 20.96
C PRO A 374 0.46 4.62 19.60
N ALA A 375 1.24 5.27 18.73
CA ALA A 375 1.59 4.71 17.43
C ALA A 375 2.42 3.42 17.56
N THR A 376 3.30 3.35 18.56
CA THR A 376 4.12 2.16 18.84
C THR A 376 3.25 0.97 19.24
N PHE A 377 2.25 1.19 20.09
CA PHE A 377 1.28 0.16 20.47
C PHE A 377 0.37 -0.23 19.31
N ALA A 378 0.00 0.72 18.43
CA ALA A 378 -0.76 0.42 17.22
C ALA A 378 0.04 -0.44 16.22
N SER A 379 1.33 -0.15 16.03
CA SER A 379 2.25 -0.99 15.24
C SER A 379 2.37 -2.40 15.82
N LEU A 380 2.52 -2.50 17.14
CA LEU A 380 2.58 -3.78 17.84
C LEU A 380 1.29 -4.59 17.67
N ALA A 381 0.14 -3.96 17.87
CA ALA A 381 -1.18 -4.55 17.65
C ALA A 381 -1.39 -5.01 16.20
N LYS A 382 -1.00 -4.20 15.21
CA LYS A 382 -1.10 -4.56 13.79
C LYS A 382 -0.22 -5.76 13.43
N SER A 383 1.02 -5.77 13.92
CA SER A 383 1.96 -6.87 13.66
C SER A 383 1.47 -8.19 14.25
N MET A 384 0.98 -8.17 15.50
CA MET A 384 0.37 -9.34 16.12
C MET A 384 -0.91 -9.78 15.39
N SER A 385 -1.75 -8.84 14.95
CA SER A 385 -2.95 -9.14 14.16
C SER A 385 -2.60 -9.82 12.84
N ASN A 386 -1.56 -9.36 12.15
CA ASN A 386 -1.07 -10.00 10.91
C ASN A 386 -0.57 -11.43 11.18
N SER A 387 0.10 -11.65 12.32
CA SER A 387 0.54 -12.99 12.74
C SER A 387 -0.64 -13.92 13.01
N ILE A 388 -1.66 -13.45 13.73
CA ILE A 388 -2.89 -14.23 14.00
C ILE A 388 -3.58 -14.58 12.68
N ARG A 389 -3.80 -13.59 11.81
CA ARG A 389 -4.44 -13.74 10.49
C ARG A 389 -3.72 -14.75 9.60
N ALA A 390 -2.40 -14.64 9.51
CA ALA A 390 -1.58 -15.51 8.66
C ALA A 390 -1.50 -16.95 9.17
N ASN A 391 -1.82 -17.19 10.44
CA ASN A 391 -1.63 -18.48 11.10
C ASN A 391 -2.92 -18.99 11.77
N ASP A 392 -4.06 -18.68 11.16
CA ASP A 392 -5.35 -19.31 11.50
C ASP A 392 -5.25 -20.84 11.38
N ASP A 393 -5.87 -21.55 12.33
CA ASP A 393 -5.82 -23.02 12.39
C ASP A 393 -6.38 -23.69 11.12
N GLY A 394 -7.37 -23.05 10.49
CA GLY A 394 -8.00 -23.50 9.25
C GLY A 394 -7.39 -22.89 7.98
N ALA A 395 -6.33 -22.09 8.10
CA ALA A 395 -5.73 -21.31 7.02
C ALA A 395 -6.78 -20.49 6.24
N LYS A 396 -7.73 -19.86 6.95
CA LYS A 396 -8.80 -19.09 6.33
C LYS A 396 -8.27 -17.88 5.55
N VAL A 397 -8.91 -17.64 4.41
CA VAL A 397 -8.62 -16.51 3.53
C VAL A 397 -9.92 -15.82 3.12
N GLN A 398 -9.83 -14.52 2.87
CA GLN A 398 -10.84 -13.74 2.19
C GLN A 398 -10.49 -13.72 0.69
N ALA A 399 -11.41 -14.23 -0.13
CA ALA A 399 -11.30 -14.15 -1.58
C ALA A 399 -11.62 -12.73 -2.07
N GLY A 400 -10.88 -12.27 -3.07
CA GLY A 400 -11.00 -10.94 -3.66
C GLY A 400 -11.18 -10.98 -5.18
N THR A 401 -11.22 -9.79 -5.76
CA THR A 401 -11.34 -9.58 -7.21
C THR A 401 -10.00 -9.15 -7.77
N VAL A 402 -9.51 -9.85 -8.80
CA VAL A 402 -8.30 -9.49 -9.56
C VAL A 402 -8.67 -8.54 -10.68
N TYR A 403 -7.89 -7.49 -10.89
CA TYR A 403 -8.07 -6.55 -11.99
C TYR A 403 -6.94 -6.66 -13.00
N GLU A 404 -7.29 -6.62 -14.28
CA GLU A 404 -6.36 -6.52 -15.39
C GLU A 404 -6.50 -5.16 -16.10
N THR A 405 -5.39 -4.60 -16.53
CA THR A 405 -5.37 -3.35 -17.30
C THR A 405 -5.65 -3.68 -18.76
N VAL A 406 -6.83 -3.28 -19.24
CA VAL A 406 -7.23 -3.46 -20.65
C VAL A 406 -7.31 -2.11 -21.34
N THR A 407 -6.80 -2.06 -22.57
CA THR A 407 -6.86 -0.88 -23.42
C THR A 407 -8.20 -0.83 -24.18
N PHE A 408 -9.02 0.16 -23.87
CA PHE A 408 -10.24 0.47 -24.60
C PHE A 408 -9.96 1.53 -25.68
N TYR A 409 -10.55 1.34 -26.85
CA TYR A 409 -10.53 2.32 -27.94
C TYR A 409 -11.70 3.29 -27.75
N LYS A 410 -11.40 4.57 -27.48
CA LYS A 410 -12.39 5.65 -27.49
C LYS A 410 -12.31 6.35 -28.84
N ILE A 411 -13.39 6.26 -29.61
CA ILE A 411 -13.50 6.95 -30.91
C ILE A 411 -14.08 8.34 -30.67
N GLU A 412 -13.30 9.38 -30.97
CA GLU A 412 -13.75 10.76 -30.89
C GLU A 412 -14.24 11.24 -32.26
N TRP A 413 -15.53 11.02 -32.52
CA TRP A 413 -16.16 11.31 -33.81
C TRP A 413 -16.03 12.77 -34.27
N GLU A 414 -15.80 13.71 -33.36
CA GLU A 414 -15.60 15.12 -33.68
C GLU A 414 -14.46 15.34 -34.68
N TRP A 415 -13.39 14.54 -34.61
CA TRP A 415 -12.23 14.62 -35.51
C TRP A 415 -12.51 14.15 -36.94
N ILE A 416 -13.62 13.44 -37.18
CA ILE A 416 -14.02 13.02 -38.55
C ILE A 416 -14.51 14.19 -39.40
N SER A 417 -14.88 15.31 -38.76
CA SER A 417 -15.42 16.50 -39.42
C SER A 417 -14.48 17.05 -40.50
N LEU A 418 -13.18 17.08 -40.24
CA LEU A 418 -12.16 17.54 -41.19
C LEU A 418 -12.10 16.64 -42.42
N HIS A 419 -12.16 15.32 -42.24
CA HIS A 419 -12.11 14.35 -43.35
C HIS A 419 -13.32 14.52 -44.26
N CYS A 420 -14.50 14.69 -43.68
CA CYS A 420 -15.71 15.02 -44.42
C CYS A 420 -15.57 16.33 -45.19
N PHE A 421 -15.04 17.39 -44.55
CA PHE A 421 -14.84 18.68 -45.19
C PHE A 421 -13.82 18.62 -46.33
N PHE A 422 -12.71 17.89 -46.13
CA PHE A 422 -11.68 17.67 -47.14
C PHE A 422 -12.24 16.95 -48.38
N ILE A 423 -13.01 15.88 -48.19
CA ILE A 423 -13.65 15.14 -49.29
C ILE A 423 -14.61 16.06 -50.07
N ILE A 424 -15.42 16.86 -49.37
CA ILE A 424 -16.32 17.82 -50.01
C ILE A 424 -15.52 18.86 -50.80
N ALA A 425 -14.49 19.47 -50.20
CA ALA A 425 -13.65 20.47 -50.84
C ALA A 425 -12.93 19.91 -52.08
N ALA A 426 -12.39 18.69 -52.00
CA ALA A 426 -11.75 18.00 -53.11
C ALA A 426 -12.74 17.69 -54.24
N THR A 427 -13.95 17.23 -53.90
CA THR A 427 -15.00 16.94 -54.88
C THR A 427 -15.45 18.22 -55.60
N VAL A 428 -15.68 19.30 -54.86
CA VAL A 428 -16.03 20.61 -55.42
C VAL A 428 -14.90 21.14 -56.31
N PHE A 429 -13.64 21.03 -55.87
CA PHE A 429 -12.48 21.42 -56.66
C PHE A 429 -12.42 20.68 -58.01
N ILE A 430 -12.62 19.36 -57.99
CA ILE A 430 -12.64 18.54 -59.21
C ILE A 430 -13.78 18.96 -60.14
N ILE A 431 -15.01 19.11 -59.62
CA ILE A 431 -16.18 19.50 -60.43
C ILE A 431 -15.97 20.88 -61.06
N LEU A 432 -15.48 21.86 -60.28
CA LEU A 432 -15.20 23.21 -60.77
C LEU A 432 -14.10 23.19 -61.84
N THR A 433 -13.07 22.36 -61.66
CA THR A 433 -11.99 22.19 -62.64
C THR A 433 -12.54 21.61 -63.93
N ILE A 434 -13.33 20.53 -63.88
CA ILE A 434 -13.96 19.92 -65.06
C ILE A 434 -14.86 20.94 -65.79
N TYR A 435 -15.67 21.67 -65.05
CA TYR A 435 -16.59 22.67 -65.61
C TYR A 435 -15.84 23.81 -66.31
N GLN A 436 -14.79 24.36 -65.68
CA GLN A 436 -13.99 25.41 -66.30
C GLN A 436 -13.21 24.92 -67.51
N THR A 437 -12.64 23.71 -67.46
CA THR A 437 -11.95 23.12 -68.61
C THR A 437 -12.90 22.93 -69.79
N ARG A 438 -14.14 22.50 -69.54
CA ARG A 438 -15.18 22.39 -70.58
C ARG A 438 -15.57 23.75 -71.16
N LEU A 439 -15.80 24.76 -70.32
CA LEU A 439 -16.19 26.12 -70.75
C LEU A 439 -15.12 26.79 -71.62
N ARG A 440 -13.84 26.57 -71.29
CA ARG A 440 -12.72 27.18 -72.00
C ARG A 440 -12.33 26.45 -73.27
N GLY A 441 -13.00 25.33 -73.58
CA GLY A 441 -12.63 24.45 -74.68
C GLY A 441 -11.19 23.95 -74.56
N THR A 442 -10.61 23.94 -73.35
CA THR A 442 -9.23 23.51 -73.15
C THR A 442 -9.19 22.01 -73.43
N PRO A 443 -8.45 21.55 -74.45
CA PRO A 443 -8.36 20.13 -74.73
C PRO A 443 -7.76 19.44 -73.51
N ALA A 444 -8.29 18.26 -73.16
CA ALA A 444 -7.72 17.46 -72.09
C ALA A 444 -6.28 17.13 -72.45
N TRP A 445 -5.31 17.77 -71.79
CA TRP A 445 -3.89 17.51 -72.01
C TRP A 445 -3.56 16.15 -71.39
N LYS A 446 -3.84 15.08 -72.15
CA LYS A 446 -3.34 13.74 -71.84
C LYS A 446 -1.87 13.71 -72.26
N SER A 447 -0.96 14.03 -71.36
CA SER A 447 0.45 13.75 -71.55
C SER A 447 0.67 12.25 -71.42
N SER A 448 0.69 11.53 -72.53
CA SER A 448 1.25 10.17 -72.51
C SER A 448 2.76 10.31 -72.39
N SER A 449 3.29 10.12 -71.18
CA SER A 449 4.74 10.09 -70.92
C SER A 449 5.43 9.09 -71.84
N LEU A 450 4.73 8.02 -72.22
CA LEU A 450 5.15 6.99 -73.17
C LEU A 450 5.34 7.55 -74.60
N ALA A 451 4.46 8.45 -75.06
CA ALA A 451 4.57 9.04 -76.40
C ALA A 451 5.80 9.97 -76.49
N VAL A 452 6.09 10.72 -75.43
CA VAL A 452 7.29 11.58 -75.35
C VAL A 452 8.56 10.74 -75.25
N LEU A 453 8.59 9.70 -74.40
CA LEU A 453 9.76 8.83 -74.26
C LEU A 453 10.06 8.02 -75.53
N SER A 454 9.04 7.55 -76.24
CA SER A 454 9.22 6.70 -77.42
C SER A 454 9.69 7.48 -78.66
N ARG A 455 9.23 8.72 -78.87
CA ARG A 455 9.46 9.46 -80.13
C ARG A 455 9.92 10.91 -79.95
N GLY A 456 10.03 11.42 -78.72
CA GLY A 456 10.37 12.82 -78.44
C GLY A 456 11.72 13.27 -79.02
N LEU A 457 12.68 12.36 -79.15
CA LEU A 457 14.00 12.64 -79.73
C LEU A 457 13.96 12.76 -81.28
N MET A 458 13.00 12.10 -81.94
CA MET A 458 12.83 12.16 -83.40
C MET A 458 12.07 13.41 -83.84
N VAL A 459 11.01 13.78 -83.11
CA VAL A 459 10.11 14.89 -83.50
C VAL A 459 10.52 16.23 -82.84
N GLY A 460 11.55 16.23 -81.99
CA GLY A 460 11.98 17.42 -81.25
C GLY A 460 12.44 18.60 -82.12
N HIS A 461 12.90 18.34 -83.35
CA HIS A 461 13.28 19.38 -84.30
C HIS A 461 12.07 20.02 -85.01
N THR A 462 11.01 19.25 -85.27
CA THR A 462 9.78 19.72 -85.94
C THR A 462 9.07 20.82 -85.14
N PHE A 463 9.14 20.74 -83.81
CA PHE A 463 8.50 21.70 -82.91
C PHE A 463 9.39 22.90 -82.54
N LYS A 464 10.59 23.00 -83.10
CA LYS A 464 11.53 24.09 -82.79
C LYS A 464 10.96 25.43 -83.24
N GLY A 465 10.87 26.39 -82.31
CA GLY A 465 10.33 27.73 -82.56
C GLY A 465 8.80 27.79 -82.70
N ALA A 466 8.06 26.78 -82.22
CA ALA A 466 6.62 26.90 -82.02
C ALA A 466 6.33 27.44 -80.62
N GLU A 467 5.64 28.58 -80.52
CA GLU A 467 5.37 29.25 -79.24
C GLU A 467 3.93 29.06 -78.75
N THR A 468 3.00 28.67 -79.63
CA THR A 468 1.58 28.49 -79.30
C THR A 468 1.09 27.06 -79.49
N MET A 469 0.06 26.66 -78.75
CA MET A 469 -0.53 25.31 -78.85
C MET A 469 -1.13 25.03 -80.23
N SER A 470 -1.67 26.05 -80.89
CA SER A 470 -2.14 25.94 -82.28
C SER A 470 -0.99 25.64 -83.23
N ASP A 471 0.17 26.29 -83.07
CA ASP A 471 1.35 26.03 -83.90
C ASP A 471 1.90 24.63 -83.67
N LEU A 472 1.99 24.21 -82.40
CA LEU A 472 2.41 22.85 -82.05
C LEU A 472 1.47 21.81 -82.66
N THR A 473 0.15 22.03 -82.59
CA THR A 473 -0.84 21.09 -83.13
C THR A 473 -0.83 21.06 -84.65
N ALA A 474 -0.65 22.22 -85.32
CA ALA A 474 -0.55 22.30 -86.77
C ALA A 474 0.69 21.57 -87.29
N ARG A 475 1.85 21.77 -86.64
CA ARG A 475 3.10 21.09 -86.99
C ARG A 475 3.07 19.61 -86.63
N ALA A 476 2.36 19.23 -85.56
CA ALA A 476 2.18 17.83 -85.21
C ALA A 476 1.33 17.10 -86.26
N ARG A 477 0.30 17.77 -86.83
CA ARG A 477 -0.54 17.19 -87.88
C ARG A 477 0.22 16.92 -89.19
N SER A 478 1.28 17.67 -89.47
CA SER A 478 2.15 17.41 -90.63
C SER A 478 3.10 16.24 -90.41
N GLU A 479 3.29 15.78 -89.17
CA GLU A 479 4.15 14.65 -88.85
C GLU A 479 3.37 13.36 -88.70
N ARG A 480 3.74 12.34 -89.47
CA ARG A 480 3.17 10.99 -89.35
C ARG A 480 4.07 10.15 -88.46
N ALA A 481 3.64 9.89 -87.23
CA ALA A 481 4.37 9.05 -86.29
C ALA A 481 3.76 7.63 -86.23
N CYS A 482 4.54 6.61 -86.55
CA CYS A 482 4.16 5.22 -86.34
C CYS A 482 4.48 4.78 -84.90
N LEU A 483 3.48 4.38 -84.13
CA LEU A 483 3.63 3.99 -82.72
C LEU A 483 4.17 2.55 -82.54
N TYR A 484 4.04 1.70 -83.56
CA TYR A 484 4.54 0.32 -83.55
C TYR A 484 5.11 -0.03 -84.93
N GLY A 485 6.43 -0.15 -85.05
CA GLY A 485 7.13 -0.51 -86.29
C GLY A 485 8.52 0.13 -86.40
N ASN A 486 9.43 -0.58 -87.07
CA ASN A 486 10.81 -0.12 -87.29
C ASN A 486 10.86 0.77 -88.54
N TYR A 487 11.60 1.88 -88.50
CA TYR A 487 11.56 2.94 -89.53
C TYR A 487 12.00 2.47 -90.93
N SER A 488 12.62 1.29 -91.04
CA SER A 488 13.01 0.64 -92.29
C SER A 488 11.84 0.16 -93.14
N GLU A 489 10.66 -0.08 -92.56
CA GLU A 489 9.51 -0.66 -93.31
C GLU A 489 8.63 0.37 -94.03
N ILE A 490 8.76 1.66 -93.72
CA ILE A 490 7.91 2.73 -94.29
C ILE A 490 8.53 3.32 -95.57
N HIS A 491 9.84 3.16 -95.80
CA HIS A 491 10.47 3.64 -97.03
C HIS A 491 10.22 2.73 -98.25
N GLU A 492 9.78 1.49 -98.05
CA GLU A 492 9.55 0.50 -99.13
C GLU A 492 8.10 0.42 -99.65
N SER A 493 7.12 1.01 -98.97
CA SER A 493 5.71 1.02 -99.41
C SER A 493 5.24 2.43 -99.78
N ARG A 494 5.75 2.96 -100.89
CA ARG A 494 5.38 4.29 -101.40
C ARG A 494 4.27 4.26 -102.47
N GLU A 495 3.74 3.11 -102.84
CA GLU A 495 2.58 3.02 -103.75
C GLU A 495 1.54 2.06 -103.18
N ASP A 496 0.29 2.52 -103.21
CA ASP A 496 -0.96 1.77 -103.05
C ASP A 496 -1.34 1.23 -101.67
N VAL A 497 -1.75 2.11 -100.75
CA VAL A 497 -2.83 1.79 -99.81
C VAL A 497 -3.64 3.06 -99.45
N GLU A 498 -4.87 3.16 -99.97
CA GLU A 498 -5.95 3.96 -99.36
C GLU A 498 -6.39 3.27 -98.05
N LEU A 499 -6.35 3.99 -96.93
CA LEU A 499 -6.89 3.51 -95.65
C LEU A 499 -7.87 4.51 -95.05
N GLU A 500 -9.06 3.99 -94.79
CA GLU A 500 -10.29 4.65 -94.35
C GLU A 500 -10.15 5.47 -93.07
N GLU A 501 -10.87 6.61 -93.04
CA GLU A 501 -11.18 7.36 -91.84
C GLU A 501 -12.01 6.50 -90.86
N ILE A 502 -11.41 6.11 -89.73
CA ILE A 502 -12.16 5.50 -88.63
C ILE A 502 -12.93 6.60 -87.89
N VAL A 503 -14.18 6.82 -88.31
CA VAL A 503 -15.19 7.61 -87.58
C VAL A 503 -15.87 6.68 -86.57
N ILE A 504 -15.53 6.80 -85.28
CA ILE A 504 -16.22 6.05 -84.21
C ILE A 504 -17.49 6.80 -83.80
N GLY A 505 -18.64 6.29 -84.24
CA GLY A 505 -19.97 6.75 -83.85
C GLY A 505 -20.46 6.18 -82.50
N PRO A 506 -21.59 6.66 -81.97
CA PRO A 506 -21.98 6.49 -80.55
C PRO A 506 -22.46 5.10 -80.12
N SER A 507 -22.46 4.10 -81.00
CA SER A 507 -23.11 2.79 -80.75
C SER A 507 -22.20 1.70 -80.16
N ASP A 508 -20.88 1.91 -80.04
CA ASP A 508 -19.95 0.87 -79.55
C ASP A 508 -19.66 0.91 -78.04
N VAL A 509 -20.35 1.77 -77.28
CA VAL A 509 -20.22 1.88 -75.82
C VAL A 509 -20.82 0.66 -75.08
N GLN A 510 -21.61 -0.18 -75.74
CA GLN A 510 -22.30 -1.31 -75.10
C GLN A 510 -21.53 -2.65 -75.08
N LYS A 511 -20.32 -2.75 -75.66
CA LYS A 511 -19.51 -3.99 -75.62
C LYS A 511 -18.36 -4.00 -74.60
N ILE A 512 -18.18 -2.94 -73.80
CA ILE A 512 -17.09 -2.86 -72.80
C ILE A 512 -17.53 -3.33 -71.40
N PHE A 513 -18.83 -3.59 -71.16
CA PHE A 513 -19.38 -3.99 -69.85
C PHE A 513 -19.63 -5.50 -69.63
N LYS A 514 -18.88 -6.39 -70.28
CA LYS A 514 -18.86 -7.82 -69.93
C LYS A 514 -17.44 -8.33 -69.78
N GLY A 515 -16.94 -8.32 -68.55
CA GLY A 515 -15.64 -8.86 -68.20
C GLY A 515 -15.30 -8.78 -66.72
N ALA A 516 -16.23 -9.15 -65.83
CA ALA A 516 -15.92 -9.38 -64.42
C ALA A 516 -16.29 -10.81 -64.02
N ARG A 517 -15.28 -11.69 -63.87
CA ARG A 517 -15.11 -12.60 -62.71
C ARG A 517 -13.82 -13.43 -62.79
N SER A 518 -13.07 -13.35 -61.68
CA SER A 518 -12.27 -14.40 -61.01
C SER A 518 -11.02 -14.97 -61.70
N ILE A 519 -9.84 -14.83 -61.07
CA ILE A 519 -9.19 -15.83 -60.19
C ILE A 519 -7.92 -15.22 -59.56
N ARG A 520 -7.75 -15.49 -58.25
CA ARG A 520 -6.68 -15.15 -57.28
C ARG A 520 -6.63 -13.73 -56.71
#